data_AF-A0A810KXE1-F1
#
_entry.id   AF-A0A810KXE1-F1
#
_cell.length_a   1.000
_cell.length_b   1.000
_cell.length_c   1.000
_cell.angle_alpha   90.00
_cell.angle_beta   90.00
_cell.angle_gamma   90.00
#
_symmetry.space_group_name_H-M   'P 1'
#
loop_
_entity.id
_entity.type
_entity.pdbx_description
1 polymer ?
#
loop_
_entity_poly.entity_id
_entity_poly.type
_entity_poly.pdbx_seq_one_letter_code
_entity_poly.pdbx_strand_id
1 'polypeptide(L)'
;MRRKALVGLLILPLLTMTACGSVAASTQHTTDARSTPPASASTSPTSAPPADGLPSGLVLGPTGLGPLRFGMTTRQANATGMLAAPATRAPEANRCAQYPLVGGTVQDAFVLISPDRGVVEIAPPATVPTPQDIAGGATLAQVRAAYPQLAQSYNGTKLAPVPGNPQARYRFAIADGKVLAITMIGNEDCAT
;
A
#
# COMPACT_ATOMS: atom_id res chain seq x y z
N MET A 1 50.30 -18.42 21.56
CA MET A 1 51.14 -18.95 20.46
C MET A 1 50.47 -18.58 19.14
N ARG A 2 50.95 -17.52 18.46
CA ARG A 2 51.66 -17.54 17.16
C ARG A 2 50.86 -18.25 16.05
N ARG A 3 50.19 -17.53 15.13
CA ARG A 3 50.65 -16.70 13.99
C ARG A 3 50.37 -17.47 12.69
N LYS A 4 49.63 -16.87 11.75
CA LYS A 4 50.20 -16.46 10.45
C LYS A 4 49.18 -15.65 9.64
N ALA A 5 49.62 -14.45 9.29
CA ALA A 5 49.03 -13.56 8.30
C ALA A 5 49.60 -13.86 6.91
N LEU A 6 48.81 -13.56 5.88
CA LEU A 6 49.17 -13.26 4.48
C LEU A 6 48.01 -12.37 4.00
N VAL A 7 48.10 -11.06 3.76
CA VAL A 7 48.98 -10.23 2.89
C VAL A 7 48.91 -10.64 1.42
N GLY A 8 48.32 -9.73 0.63
CA GLY A 8 48.31 -9.68 -0.84
C GLY A 8 46.91 -9.33 -1.35
N LEU A 9 46.67 -8.36 -2.24
CA LEU A 9 47.51 -7.41 -2.96
C LEU A 9 46.52 -6.35 -3.52
N LEU A 10 46.87 -5.07 -3.40
CA LEU A 10 46.17 -3.94 -4.04
C LEU A 10 46.22 -4.05 -5.57
N ILE A 11 45.08 -3.86 -6.26
CA ILE A 11 45.07 -3.35 -7.64
C ILE A 11 43.84 -2.43 -7.83
N LEU A 12 44.09 -1.12 -7.84
CA LEU A 12 43.19 -0.08 -8.37
C LEU A 12 43.36 0.00 -9.89
N PRO A 13 42.29 0.08 -10.69
CA PRO A 13 42.36 0.69 -12.01
C PRO A 13 41.85 2.13 -11.96
N LEU A 14 42.78 3.08 -12.17
CA LEU A 14 42.48 4.42 -12.67
C LEU A 14 41.91 4.28 -14.09
N LEU A 15 40.69 4.76 -14.32
CA LEU A 15 40.24 5.12 -15.67
C LEU A 15 39.94 6.62 -15.74
N THR A 16 40.74 7.26 -16.59
CA THR A 16 40.72 8.66 -16.99
C THR A 16 39.50 8.92 -17.90
N MET A 17 38.68 9.91 -17.54
CA MET A 17 37.64 10.44 -18.43
C MET A 17 38.14 11.72 -19.10
N THR A 18 38.00 11.69 -20.41
CA THR A 18 38.69 12.48 -21.42
C THR A 18 37.92 13.75 -21.80
N ALA A 19 38.70 14.83 -21.92
CA ALA A 19 38.59 15.98 -22.82
C ALA A 19 37.34 16.88 -22.84
N CYS A 20 37.63 18.14 -22.56
CA CYS A 20 36.94 19.36 -22.95
C CYS A 20 36.88 19.48 -24.49
N GLY A 21 35.72 19.87 -25.02
CA GLY A 21 35.52 20.10 -26.45
C GLY A 21 34.40 21.11 -26.69
N SER A 22 34.70 22.39 -26.48
CA SER A 22 33.86 23.50 -26.94
C SER A 22 34.12 23.74 -28.42
N VAL A 23 33.11 23.57 -29.27
CA VAL A 23 33.14 24.05 -30.65
C VAL A 23 32.03 25.09 -30.80
N ALA A 24 32.45 26.35 -30.81
CA ALA A 24 31.66 27.44 -31.36
C ALA A 24 32.01 27.59 -32.85
N ALA A 25 31.00 27.54 -33.71
CA ALA A 25 31.11 28.03 -35.08
C ALA A 25 29.75 28.63 -35.50
N SER A 26 29.75 29.96 -35.59
CA SER A 26 28.68 30.77 -36.17
C SER A 26 28.71 30.71 -37.70
N THR A 27 27.55 30.63 -38.35
CA THR A 27 27.28 31.28 -39.66
C THR A 27 25.78 31.34 -39.98
N GLN A 28 25.19 32.49 -39.61
CA GLN A 28 24.25 33.41 -40.29
C GLN A 28 23.23 32.99 -41.39
N HIS A 29 22.15 33.80 -41.39
CA HIS A 29 21.05 34.02 -42.37
C HIS A 29 19.95 32.94 -42.39
N THR A 30 18.65 33.25 -42.28
CA THR A 30 17.87 34.28 -43.00
C THR A 30 16.56 34.56 -42.23
N THR A 31 16.04 35.78 -42.34
CA THR A 31 14.71 36.22 -41.89
C THR A 31 13.59 35.35 -42.43
N ASP A 32 12.74 34.80 -41.56
CA ASP A 32 11.34 34.51 -41.87
C ASP A 32 10.48 34.50 -40.60
N ALA A 33 9.28 35.05 -40.71
CA ALA A 33 8.37 35.33 -39.62
C ALA A 33 7.75 34.06 -39.03
N ARG A 34 7.74 33.93 -37.70
CA ARG A 34 6.83 32.98 -37.04
C ARG A 34 6.42 33.49 -35.66
N SER A 35 5.13 33.76 -35.57
CA SER A 35 4.37 34.18 -34.40
C SER A 35 4.83 33.52 -33.11
N THR A 36 5.09 34.34 -32.11
CA THR A 36 5.20 33.97 -30.70
C THR A 36 3.89 33.29 -30.26
N PRO A 37 3.90 32.02 -29.84
CA PRO A 37 2.83 31.49 -29.00
C PRO A 37 2.96 32.17 -27.62
N PRO A 38 1.86 32.64 -27.00
CA PRO A 38 1.93 33.03 -25.61
C PRO A 38 2.40 31.82 -24.80
N ALA A 39 3.37 32.06 -23.92
CA ALA A 39 3.78 31.10 -22.91
C ALA A 39 2.53 30.68 -22.14
N SER A 40 2.03 29.48 -22.42
CA SER A 40 1.05 28.82 -21.56
C SER A 40 1.70 28.71 -20.20
N ALA A 41 1.26 29.57 -19.26
CA ALA A 41 1.60 29.43 -17.87
C ALA A 41 1.16 28.03 -17.44
N SER A 42 2.13 27.13 -17.25
CA SER A 42 1.94 25.90 -16.50
C SER A 42 1.54 26.31 -15.09
N THR A 43 0.24 26.34 -14.84
CA THR A 43 -0.30 26.33 -13.48
C THR A 43 0.08 24.97 -12.90
N SER A 44 1.21 24.90 -12.21
CA SER A 44 1.51 23.80 -11.31
C SER A 44 0.29 23.60 -10.41
N PRO A 45 -0.28 22.39 -10.31
CA PRO A 45 -1.36 22.16 -9.37
C PRO A 45 -0.81 22.45 -7.98
N THR A 46 -1.36 23.48 -7.35
CA THR A 46 -1.16 23.73 -5.92
C THR A 46 -1.67 22.46 -5.23
N SER A 47 -0.78 21.72 -4.58
CA SER A 47 -1.18 20.56 -3.79
C SER A 47 -2.15 21.07 -2.72
N ALA A 48 -3.42 20.68 -2.84
CA ALA A 48 -4.38 20.88 -1.78
C ALA A 48 -3.82 20.25 -0.49
N PRO A 49 -4.07 20.86 0.68
CA PRO A 49 -3.72 20.23 1.95
C PRO A 49 -4.31 18.81 2.02
N PRO A 50 -3.65 17.86 2.69
CA PRO A 50 -4.17 16.51 2.84
C PRO A 50 -5.59 16.59 3.39
N ALA A 51 -6.55 16.00 2.69
CA ALA A 51 -7.90 15.87 3.21
C ALA A 51 -7.83 15.04 4.51
N ASP A 52 -8.51 15.51 5.56
CA ASP A 52 -8.68 14.74 6.79
C ASP A 52 -9.58 13.53 6.48
N GLY A 53 -8.96 12.36 6.30
CA GLY A 53 -9.68 11.10 6.12
C GLY A 53 -9.19 10.28 4.93
N LEU A 54 -9.79 9.10 4.77
CA LEU A 54 -9.47 8.19 3.68
C LEU A 54 -9.96 8.77 2.33
N PRO A 55 -9.22 8.51 1.24
CA PRO A 55 -9.71 8.80 -0.10
C PRO A 55 -11.09 8.19 -0.35
N SER A 56 -11.95 8.91 -1.07
CA SER A 56 -13.24 8.36 -1.52
C SER A 56 -13.05 7.31 -2.62
N GLY A 57 -14.04 6.43 -2.78
CA GLY A 57 -14.02 5.41 -3.84
C GLY A 57 -12.99 4.30 -3.65
N LEU A 58 -12.53 4.08 -2.42
CA LEU A 58 -11.68 2.95 -2.10
C LEU A 58 -12.42 1.63 -2.31
N VAL A 59 -11.68 0.64 -2.78
CA VAL A 59 -12.11 -0.76 -2.91
C VAL A 59 -11.07 -1.63 -2.21
N LEU A 60 -11.53 -2.57 -1.40
CA LEU A 60 -10.69 -3.60 -0.79
C LEU A 60 -10.42 -4.68 -1.84
N GLY A 61 -9.46 -4.42 -2.71
CA GLY A 61 -9.12 -5.26 -3.86
C GLY A 61 -8.06 -6.32 -3.56
N PRO A 62 -7.70 -7.14 -4.56
CA PRO A 62 -6.86 -8.31 -4.38
C PRO A 62 -5.47 -8.01 -3.82
N THR A 63 -4.95 -6.80 -4.02
CA THR A 63 -3.63 -6.40 -3.56
C THR A 63 -3.66 -5.51 -2.31
N GLY A 64 -4.82 -5.01 -1.90
CA GLY A 64 -4.96 -4.09 -0.77
C GLY A 64 -6.08 -3.08 -0.91
N LEU A 65 -5.95 -1.97 -0.19
CA LEU A 65 -6.91 -0.86 -0.11
C LEU A 65 -6.29 0.42 -0.68
N GLY A 66 -6.68 0.81 -1.90
CA GLY A 66 -6.08 1.99 -2.55
C GLY A 66 -4.55 1.86 -2.62
N PRO A 67 -3.75 2.86 -2.23
CA PRO A 67 -2.29 2.75 -2.23
C PRO A 67 -1.73 1.81 -1.15
N LEU A 68 -2.50 1.45 -0.12
CA LEU A 68 -2.07 0.50 0.90
C LEU A 68 -2.11 -0.93 0.35
N ARG A 69 -0.97 -1.62 0.37
CA ARG A 69 -0.82 -2.97 -0.18
C ARG A 69 -0.28 -3.97 0.85
N PHE A 70 -0.66 -5.23 0.70
CA PHE A 70 -0.01 -6.33 1.43
C PHE A 70 1.51 -6.32 1.21
N GLY A 71 2.26 -6.71 2.23
CA GLY A 71 3.72 -6.76 2.19
C GLY A 71 4.42 -5.41 2.40
N MET A 72 3.69 -4.29 2.43
CA MET A 72 4.30 -3.00 2.74
C MET A 72 4.89 -2.99 4.15
N THR A 73 6.15 -2.60 4.30
CA THR A 73 6.73 -2.30 5.60
C THR A 73 5.97 -1.17 6.29
N THR A 74 6.08 -1.05 7.62
CA THR A 74 5.47 0.07 8.38
C THR A 74 5.80 1.43 7.77
N ARG A 75 7.05 1.63 7.32
CA ARG A 75 7.48 2.88 6.67
C ARG A 75 6.74 3.13 5.35
N GLN A 76 6.59 2.11 4.51
CA GLN A 76 5.88 2.22 3.24
C GLN A 76 4.38 2.45 3.46
N ALA A 77 3.78 1.73 4.41
CA ALA A 77 2.37 1.90 4.75
C ALA A 77 2.09 3.31 5.30
N ASN A 78 2.95 3.84 6.18
CA ASN A 78 2.86 5.24 6.64
C ASN A 78 3.01 6.25 5.48
N ALA A 79 3.90 5.98 4.52
CA ALA A 79 4.10 6.84 3.36
C ALA A 79 2.86 6.95 2.44
N THR A 80 1.88 6.06 2.58
CA THR A 80 0.60 6.18 1.85
C THR A 80 -0.28 7.31 2.38
N GLY A 81 -0.01 7.82 3.59
CA GLY A 81 -0.87 8.80 4.28
C GLY A 81 -2.18 8.21 4.81
N MET A 82 -2.38 6.89 4.72
CA MET A 82 -3.62 6.23 5.14
C MET A 82 -3.62 5.76 6.60
N LEU A 83 -2.45 5.71 7.26
CA LEU A 83 -2.34 5.28 8.65
C LEU A 83 -2.40 6.48 9.59
N ALA A 84 -3.23 6.38 10.63
CA ALA A 84 -3.16 7.25 11.79
C ALA A 84 -2.12 6.72 12.79
N ALA A 85 -1.80 7.52 13.80
CA ALA A 85 -0.91 7.11 14.89
C ALA A 85 -1.43 5.79 15.52
N PRO A 86 -0.55 4.84 15.86
CA PRO A 86 -0.96 3.55 16.42
C PRO A 86 -1.80 3.73 17.69
N ALA A 87 -2.80 2.86 17.87
CA ALA A 87 -3.76 2.96 18.98
C ALA A 87 -3.15 2.60 20.36
N THR A 88 -1.98 1.95 20.36
CA THR A 88 -1.19 1.66 21.55
C THR A 88 0.14 2.42 21.51
N ARG A 89 0.87 2.51 22.64
CA ARG A 89 2.28 2.93 22.63
C ARG A 89 3.01 2.14 21.54
N ALA A 90 4.00 2.78 20.90
CA ALA A 90 4.75 2.23 19.78
C ALA A 90 4.92 0.71 19.93
N PRO A 91 4.52 -0.08 18.91
CA PRO A 91 4.46 -1.52 19.04
C PRO A 91 5.77 -2.04 19.60
N GLU A 92 5.67 -2.95 20.58
CA GLU A 92 6.83 -3.64 21.13
C GLU A 92 7.69 -4.13 19.97
N ALA A 93 9.00 -3.88 20.04
CA ALA A 93 9.91 -4.33 19.00
C ALA A 93 9.69 -5.82 18.75
N ASN A 94 9.51 -6.19 17.48
CA ASN A 94 9.27 -7.56 17.01
C ASN A 94 7.86 -8.14 17.28
N ARG A 95 6.83 -7.31 17.50
CA ARG A 95 5.43 -7.78 17.50
C ARG A 95 4.62 -7.14 16.39
N CYS A 96 3.57 -7.84 15.96
CA CYS A 96 2.59 -7.29 15.04
C CYS A 96 1.88 -6.08 15.66
N ALA A 97 1.62 -5.08 14.83
CA ALA A 97 1.15 -3.78 15.25
C ALA A 97 -0.11 -3.38 14.50
N GLN A 98 -1.16 -2.99 15.24
CA GLN A 98 -2.38 -2.44 14.66
C GLN A 98 -2.26 -0.92 14.52
N TYR A 99 -2.50 -0.43 13.31
CA TYR A 99 -2.59 0.98 13.00
C TYR A 99 -4.02 1.31 12.58
N PRO A 100 -4.68 2.28 13.21
CA PRO A 100 -5.96 2.78 12.71
C PRO A 100 -5.75 3.39 11.31
N LEU A 101 -6.76 3.28 10.46
CA LEU A 101 -6.83 4.11 9.26
C LEU A 101 -7.22 5.55 9.64
N VAL A 102 -6.72 6.53 8.88
CA VAL A 102 -7.07 7.94 9.09
C VAL A 102 -8.59 8.17 9.06
N GLY A 103 -9.10 9.02 9.94
CA GLY A 103 -10.54 9.31 10.05
C GLY A 103 -11.36 8.23 10.79
N GLY A 104 -10.72 7.25 11.42
CA GLY A 104 -11.41 6.24 12.24
C GLY A 104 -10.58 5.74 13.43
N THR A 105 -11.12 4.74 14.14
CA THR A 105 -10.42 4.03 15.22
C THR A 105 -10.03 2.61 14.79
N VAL A 106 -9.20 1.93 15.57
CA VAL A 106 -8.87 0.52 15.32
C VAL A 106 -10.09 -0.42 15.40
N GLN A 107 -11.19 0.01 16.03
CA GLN A 107 -12.43 -0.78 16.05
C GLN A 107 -13.22 -0.64 14.74
N ASP A 108 -13.05 0.49 14.04
CA ASP A 108 -13.76 0.78 12.80
C ASP A 108 -12.98 0.30 11.58
N ALA A 109 -11.68 0.58 11.56
CA ALA A 109 -10.80 0.28 10.43
C ALA A 109 -9.33 0.29 10.85
N PHE A 110 -8.61 -0.78 10.53
CA PHE A 110 -7.21 -0.94 10.90
C PHE A 110 -6.39 -1.71 9.87
N VAL A 111 -5.08 -1.61 10.04
CA VAL A 111 -4.05 -2.37 9.33
C VAL A 111 -3.19 -3.08 10.34
N LEU A 112 -3.01 -4.39 10.19
CA LEU A 112 -2.04 -5.16 10.98
C LEU A 112 -0.75 -5.28 10.20
N ILE A 113 0.35 -4.84 10.81
CA ILE A 113 1.67 -4.87 10.20
C ILE A 113 2.57 -5.78 11.02
N SER A 114 3.06 -6.82 10.37
CA SER A 114 4.13 -7.68 10.85
C SER A 114 5.49 -6.99 10.66
N PRO A 115 6.41 -7.11 11.63
CA PRO A 115 7.78 -6.62 11.46
C PRO A 115 8.51 -7.33 10.31
N ASP A 116 8.22 -8.62 10.07
CA ASP A 116 8.95 -9.46 9.11
C ASP A 116 8.26 -9.52 7.74
N ARG A 117 6.93 -9.41 7.72
CA ARG A 117 6.12 -9.57 6.50
C ARG A 117 5.40 -8.33 6.04
N GLY A 118 5.52 -7.21 6.77
CA GLY A 118 4.83 -5.97 6.45
C GLY A 118 3.32 -6.07 6.70
N VAL A 119 2.51 -5.35 5.92
CA VAL A 119 1.04 -5.40 6.00
C VAL A 119 0.59 -6.84 5.75
N VAL A 120 -0.15 -7.41 6.70
CA VAL A 120 -0.69 -8.79 6.66
C VAL A 120 -2.19 -8.86 6.96
N GLU A 121 -2.80 -7.77 7.41
CA GLU A 121 -4.25 -7.64 7.54
C GLU A 121 -4.70 -6.22 7.18
N ILE A 122 -5.82 -6.11 6.48
CA ILE A 122 -6.47 -4.84 6.17
C ILE A 122 -7.96 -4.98 6.46
N ALA A 123 -8.45 -4.23 7.45
CA ALA A 123 -9.85 -4.05 7.77
C ALA A 123 -10.24 -2.60 7.42
N PRO A 124 -10.87 -2.34 6.26
CA PRO A 124 -11.37 -1.00 5.95
C PRO A 124 -12.67 -0.70 6.70
N PRO A 125 -13.15 0.56 6.67
CA PRO A 125 -14.51 0.88 7.12
C PRO A 125 -15.54 -0.01 6.42
N ALA A 126 -16.63 -0.36 7.13
CA ALA A 126 -17.65 -1.27 6.60
C ALA A 126 -18.31 -0.79 5.30
N THR A 127 -18.23 0.50 4.97
CA THR A 127 -18.75 1.07 3.72
C THR A 127 -17.88 0.79 2.50
N VAL A 128 -16.64 0.33 2.68
CA VAL A 128 -15.73 0.01 1.58
C VAL A 128 -16.09 -1.35 0.98
N PRO A 129 -16.43 -1.41 -0.33
CA PRO A 129 -16.76 -2.66 -0.98
C PRO A 129 -15.50 -3.44 -1.39
N THR A 130 -15.69 -4.73 -1.61
CA THR A 130 -14.79 -5.56 -2.43
C THR A 130 -15.05 -5.30 -3.92
N PRO A 131 -14.21 -5.81 -4.85
CA PRO A 131 -14.46 -5.70 -6.29
C PRO A 131 -15.73 -6.42 -6.78
N GLN A 132 -16.38 -7.20 -5.92
CA GLN A 132 -17.66 -7.88 -6.19
C GLN A 132 -18.85 -7.12 -5.59
N ASP A 133 -18.66 -5.84 -5.24
CA ASP A 133 -19.66 -4.95 -4.64
C ASP A 133 -20.24 -5.46 -3.31
N ILE A 134 -19.45 -6.23 -2.54
CA ILE A 134 -19.82 -6.67 -1.19
C ILE A 134 -19.21 -5.72 -0.17
N ALA A 135 -20.07 -5.09 0.63
CA ALA A 135 -19.73 -4.21 1.75
C ALA A 135 -20.61 -4.56 2.97
N GLY A 136 -20.48 -3.79 4.05
CA GLY A 136 -21.38 -3.84 5.21
C GLY A 136 -22.85 -3.72 4.80
N GLY A 137 -23.71 -4.50 5.47
CA GLY A 137 -25.14 -4.59 5.17
C GLY A 137 -25.55 -5.62 4.11
N ALA A 138 -24.59 -6.11 3.30
CA ALA A 138 -24.84 -7.18 2.33
C ALA A 138 -25.33 -8.45 3.02
N THR A 139 -26.28 -9.15 2.41
CA THR A 139 -26.83 -10.41 2.95
C THR A 139 -25.87 -11.57 2.75
N LEU A 140 -25.92 -12.57 3.62
CA LEU A 140 -25.15 -13.82 3.44
C LEU A 140 -25.41 -14.49 2.08
N ALA A 141 -26.62 -14.34 1.51
CA ALA A 141 -26.94 -14.83 0.18
C ALA A 141 -26.15 -14.10 -0.92
N GLN A 142 -26.06 -12.77 -0.84
CA GLN A 142 -25.23 -11.97 -1.75
C GLN A 142 -23.75 -12.33 -1.63
N VAL A 143 -23.24 -12.50 -0.41
CA VAL A 143 -21.85 -12.94 -0.19
C VAL A 143 -21.60 -14.31 -0.84
N ARG A 144 -22.52 -15.27 -0.67
CA ARG A 144 -22.37 -16.61 -1.25
C ARG A 144 -22.45 -16.60 -2.78
N ALA A 145 -23.26 -15.72 -3.36
CA ALA A 145 -23.32 -15.54 -4.81
C ALA A 145 -22.02 -14.96 -5.37
N ALA A 146 -21.45 -13.95 -4.70
CA ALA A 146 -20.19 -13.32 -5.09
C ALA A 146 -18.96 -14.22 -4.84
N TYR A 147 -19.01 -15.05 -3.79
CA TYR A 147 -17.93 -15.93 -3.37
C TYR A 147 -18.44 -17.38 -3.23
N PRO A 148 -18.50 -18.15 -4.32
CA PRO A 148 -19.04 -19.52 -4.29
C PRO A 148 -18.25 -20.48 -3.38
N GLN A 149 -16.98 -20.17 -3.11
CA GLN A 149 -16.10 -20.95 -2.22
C GLN A 149 -16.13 -20.47 -0.76
N LEU A 150 -17.19 -19.75 -0.36
CA LEU A 150 -17.36 -19.26 1.01
C LEU A 150 -17.48 -20.41 2.01
N ALA A 151 -16.54 -20.48 2.95
CA ALA A 151 -16.49 -21.48 4.01
C ALA A 151 -16.84 -20.89 5.38
N GLN A 152 -17.34 -21.74 6.29
CA GLN A 152 -17.42 -21.41 7.72
C GLN A 152 -16.00 -21.29 8.29
N SER A 153 -15.79 -20.35 9.21
CA SER A 153 -14.59 -20.24 10.02
C SER A 153 -14.94 -20.21 11.51
N TYR A 154 -13.93 -20.16 12.37
CA TYR A 154 -14.10 -19.99 13.81
C TYR A 154 -14.89 -18.71 14.15
N ASN A 155 -15.56 -18.75 15.30
CA ASN A 155 -16.33 -17.62 15.86
C ASN A 155 -17.47 -17.09 14.95
N GLY A 156 -18.01 -17.95 14.08
CA GLY A 156 -19.16 -17.60 13.23
C GLY A 156 -18.83 -16.73 12.01
N THR A 157 -17.55 -16.41 11.79
CA THR A 157 -17.11 -15.70 10.58
C THR A 157 -17.16 -16.60 9.35
N LYS A 158 -17.19 -15.99 8.17
CA LYS A 158 -17.08 -16.69 6.88
C LYS A 158 -15.78 -16.31 6.20
N LEU A 159 -15.15 -17.26 5.51
CA LEU A 159 -13.93 -17.01 4.77
C LEU A 159 -14.09 -17.37 3.30
N ALA A 160 -13.65 -16.49 2.40
CA ALA A 160 -13.58 -16.73 0.97
C ALA A 160 -12.16 -16.48 0.44
N PRO A 161 -11.70 -17.21 -0.59
CA PRO A 161 -10.53 -16.81 -1.36
C PRO A 161 -10.72 -15.42 -1.95
N VAL A 162 -9.64 -14.63 -2.01
CA VAL A 162 -9.65 -13.35 -2.71
C VAL A 162 -9.43 -13.61 -4.21
N PRO A 163 -10.38 -13.27 -5.11
CA PRO A 163 -10.19 -13.47 -6.54
C PRO A 163 -8.97 -12.72 -7.05
N GLY A 164 -8.04 -13.43 -7.67
CA GLY A 164 -6.78 -12.85 -8.16
C GLY A 164 -5.66 -12.74 -7.13
N ASN A 165 -5.86 -13.18 -5.87
CA ASN A 165 -4.79 -13.29 -4.89
C ASN A 165 -4.90 -14.62 -4.08
N PRO A 166 -4.12 -15.65 -4.43
CA PRO A 166 -4.19 -16.95 -3.76
C PRO A 166 -3.59 -16.94 -2.34
N GLN A 167 -2.88 -15.88 -1.97
CA GLN A 167 -2.27 -15.72 -0.65
C GLN A 167 -3.16 -14.97 0.34
N ALA A 168 -4.35 -14.55 -0.08
CA ALA A 168 -5.26 -13.76 0.74
C ALA A 168 -6.66 -14.36 0.80
N ARG A 169 -7.34 -14.09 1.92
CA ARG A 169 -8.74 -14.45 2.14
C ARG A 169 -9.52 -13.23 2.61
N TYR A 170 -10.76 -13.12 2.16
CA TYR A 170 -11.73 -12.24 2.80
C TYR A 170 -12.37 -12.98 3.97
N ARG A 171 -12.34 -12.36 5.15
CA ARG A 171 -13.09 -12.74 6.34
C ARG A 171 -14.28 -11.82 6.49
N PHE A 172 -15.47 -12.38 6.47
CA PHE A 172 -16.73 -11.68 6.67
C PHE A 172 -17.21 -11.95 8.09
N ALA A 173 -17.31 -10.89 8.90
CA ALA A 173 -18.06 -10.93 10.15
C ALA A 173 -19.55 -10.81 9.81
N ILE A 174 -20.36 -11.77 10.27
CA ILE A 174 -21.79 -11.82 9.97
C ILE A 174 -22.57 -11.71 11.28
N ALA A 175 -23.53 -10.80 11.33
CA ALA A 175 -24.56 -10.75 12.37
C ALA A 175 -25.93 -10.55 11.72
N ASP A 176 -26.97 -11.19 12.27
CA ASP A 176 -28.34 -11.11 11.75
C ASP A 176 -28.45 -11.40 10.23
N GLY A 177 -27.61 -12.31 9.74
CA GLY A 177 -27.56 -12.70 8.33
C GLY A 177 -26.95 -11.65 7.39
N LYS A 178 -26.35 -10.58 7.92
CA LYS A 178 -25.73 -9.49 7.17
C LYS A 178 -24.26 -9.30 7.51
N VAL A 179 -23.50 -8.78 6.55
CA VAL A 179 -22.09 -8.39 6.75
C VAL A 179 -22.01 -7.21 7.70
N LEU A 180 -21.27 -7.37 8.78
CA LEU A 180 -20.89 -6.26 9.65
C LEU A 180 -19.56 -5.65 9.23
N ALA A 181 -18.58 -6.51 8.93
CA ALA A 181 -17.24 -6.10 8.57
C ALA A 181 -16.61 -7.09 7.60
N ILE A 182 -15.68 -6.58 6.80
CA ILE A 182 -14.87 -7.35 5.88
C ILE A 182 -13.42 -7.10 6.25
N THR A 183 -12.66 -8.15 6.44
CA THR A 183 -11.21 -8.08 6.64
C THR A 183 -10.55 -8.86 5.53
N MET A 184 -9.52 -8.29 4.89
CA MET A 184 -8.63 -9.07 4.06
C MET A 184 -7.44 -9.53 4.91
N ILE A 185 -7.29 -10.84 5.07
CA ILE A 185 -6.20 -11.47 5.81
C ILE A 185 -5.23 -12.12 4.82
N GLY A 186 -3.94 -11.91 5.06
CA GLY A 186 -2.84 -12.53 4.33
C GLY A 186 -2.17 -13.62 5.17
N ASN A 187 -0.84 -13.67 5.09
CA ASN A 187 -0.01 -14.67 5.77
C ASN A 187 -0.21 -14.69 7.30
N GLU A 188 -0.11 -15.87 7.92
CA GLU A 188 -0.50 -16.11 9.33
C GLU A 188 0.64 -15.99 10.37
N ASP A 189 1.42 -14.90 10.36
CA ASP A 189 2.55 -14.70 11.32
C ASP A 189 2.10 -13.91 12.51
N CYS A 190 1.05 -13.13 12.33
CA CYS A 190 0.33 -12.55 13.43
C CYS A 190 -0.75 -13.54 13.85
N ALA A 191 -0.63 -14.05 15.08
CA ALA A 191 -1.75 -14.67 15.74
C ALA A 191 -2.77 -13.55 16.05
N THR A 192 -3.89 -13.55 15.34
CA THR A 192 -5.04 -12.67 15.57
C THR A 192 -6.19 -13.48 16.14
#